data_AF-A0A699L8W9-F1
#
_entry.id   AF-A0A699L8W9-F1
#
_cell.length_a   1.000
_cell.length_b   1.000
_cell.length_c   1.000
_cell.angle_alpha   90.00
_cell.angle_beta   90.00
_cell.angle_gamma   90.00
#
_symmetry.space_group_name_H-M   'P 1'
#
loop_
_entity.id
_entity.type
_entity.pdbx_description
1 polymer ?
#
loop_
_entity_poly.entity_id
_entity_poly.type
_entity_poly.pdbx_seq_one_letter_code
_entity_poly.pdbx_strand_id
1 'polypeptide(L)'
;MIVVGADNRPPMLDKPHYESWKICMELYIQGKDNGRIILNSIENNPLVWPTVALENDIVRPKTYEELFDKEKLHADCDLKATNIILQGLPSDVY
;
A
#
# COMPACT_ATOMS: atom_id res chain seq x y z
N MET A 1 -28.48 -22.98 2.30
CA MET A 1 -28.93 -21.97 1.32
C MET A 1 -28.01 -20.77 1.46
N ILE A 2 -26.98 -20.68 0.62
CA ILE A 2 -26.07 -19.53 0.62
C ILE A 2 -26.60 -18.59 -0.45
N VAL A 3 -27.05 -17.42 -0.03
CA VAL A 3 -27.59 -16.39 -0.92
C VAL A 3 -26.41 -15.81 -1.72
N VAL A 4 -26.31 -16.20 -2.98
CA VAL A 4 -25.40 -15.56 -3.95
C VAL A 4 -25.99 -14.20 -4.28
N GLY A 5 -25.36 -13.13 -3.80
CA GLY A 5 -25.85 -11.76 -3.96
C GLY A 5 -25.69 -10.86 -2.75
N ALA A 6 -25.04 -11.29 -1.67
CA ALA A 6 -24.48 -10.34 -0.72
C ALA A 6 -23.41 -9.53 -1.46
N ASP A 7 -23.60 -8.22 -1.55
CA ASP A 7 -22.59 -7.31 -2.05
C ASP A 7 -21.41 -7.40 -1.08
N ASN A 8 -20.45 -8.28 -1.37
CA ASN A 8 -19.23 -8.46 -0.57
C ASN A 8 -18.28 -7.26 -0.70
N ARG A 9 -18.77 -6.14 -1.26
CA ARG A 9 -18.05 -4.88 -1.22
C ARG A 9 -17.89 -4.52 0.25
N PRO A 10 -16.66 -4.23 0.70
CA PRO A 10 -16.49 -3.75 2.05
C PRO A 10 -17.38 -2.52 2.27
N PRO A 11 -18.13 -2.42 3.38
CA PRO A 11 -19.03 -1.29 3.69
C PRO A 11 -18.29 0.05 3.91
N MET A 12 -17.02 0.12 3.53
CA MET A 12 -16.02 1.10 3.94
C MET A 12 -16.05 2.42 3.16
N LEU A 13 -16.82 2.50 2.08
CA LEU A 13 -17.04 3.75 1.35
C LEU A 13 -18.27 4.53 1.86
N ASP A 14 -19.05 3.95 2.78
CA ASP A 14 -20.08 4.70 3.49
C ASP A 14 -19.44 5.55 4.60
N LYS A 15 -19.63 6.88 4.50
CA LYS A 15 -19.12 7.88 5.46
C LYS A 15 -19.19 7.49 6.95
N PRO A 16 -20.28 6.91 7.49
CA PRO A 16 -20.32 6.57 8.92
C PRO A 16 -19.35 5.45 9.32
N HIS A 17 -18.89 4.60 8.39
CA HIS A 17 -18.01 3.46 8.68
C HIS A 17 -16.55 3.72 8.33
N TYR A 18 -16.24 4.88 7.75
CA TYR A 18 -14.88 5.24 7.32
C TYR A 18 -13.88 5.24 8.49
N GLU A 19 -14.23 5.79 9.65
CA GLU A 19 -13.34 5.82 10.81
C GLU A 19 -13.09 4.42 11.38
N SER A 20 -14.14 3.60 11.51
CA SER A 20 -14.00 2.21 11.93
C SER A 20 -13.11 1.42 10.98
N TRP A 21 -13.28 1.62 9.68
CA TRP A 21 -12.42 1.02 8.68
C TRP A 21 -10.97 1.47 8.78
N LYS A 22 -10.74 2.79 8.89
CA LYS A 22 -9.41 3.38 9.02
C LYS A 22 -8.66 2.78 10.20
N ILE A 23 -9.32 2.67 11.35
CA ILE A 23 -8.75 2.04 12.56
C ILE A 23 -8.41 0.55 12.30
N CYS A 24 -9.31 -0.21 11.68
CA CYS A 24 -9.05 -1.64 11.38
C CYS A 24 -7.86 -1.81 10.43
N MET A 25 -7.73 -0.95 9.41
CA MET A 25 -6.58 -0.97 8.52
C MET A 25 -5.28 -0.60 9.22
N GLU A 26 -5.29 0.48 10.02
CA GLU A 26 -4.11 0.92 10.76
C GLU A 26 -3.61 -0.21 11.67
N LEU A 27 -4.50 -0.85 12.43
CA LEU A 27 -4.16 -1.98 13.29
C LEU A 27 -3.64 -3.19 12.50
N TYR A 28 -4.31 -3.54 11.39
CA TYR A 28 -3.90 -4.64 10.53
C TYR A 28 -2.49 -4.40 9.95
N ILE A 29 -2.23 -3.21 9.43
CA ILE A 29 -0.95 -2.84 8.82
C ILE A 29 0.15 -2.81 9.88
N GLN A 30 -0.11 -2.25 11.06
CA GLN A 30 0.87 -2.22 12.16
C GLN A 30 1.32 -3.62 12.59
N GLY A 31 0.47 -4.64 12.43
CA GLY A 31 0.79 -6.04 12.70
C GLY A 31 1.58 -6.76 11.61
N LYS A 32 1.85 -6.13 10.46
CA LYS A 32 2.62 -6.73 9.36
C LYS A 32 4.11 -6.37 9.42
N ASP A 33 4.93 -7.18 8.76
CA ASP A 33 6.31 -6.83 8.47
C ASP A 33 6.38 -5.51 7.72
N ASN A 34 7.27 -4.63 8.18
CA ASN A 34 7.41 -3.26 7.67
C ASN A 34 6.12 -2.43 7.78
N GLY A 35 5.20 -2.78 8.69
CA GLY A 35 3.92 -2.11 8.87
C GLY A 35 4.01 -0.59 8.98
N ARG A 36 5.03 -0.07 9.67
CA ARG A 36 5.28 1.38 9.74
C ARG A 36 5.60 2.01 8.38
N ILE A 37 6.36 1.33 7.54
CA ILE A 37 6.72 1.82 6.21
C ILE A 37 5.47 1.77 5.31
N ILE A 38 4.72 0.67 5.35
CA ILE A 38 3.47 0.51 4.60
C ILE A 38 2.46 1.59 4.98
N LEU A 39 2.27 1.85 6.28
CA LEU A 39 1.35 2.89 6.75
C LEU A 39 1.81 4.28 6.26
N ASN A 40 3.11 4.56 6.37
CA ASN A 40 3.68 5.81 5.86
C ASN A 40 3.47 5.99 4.34
N SER A 41 3.57 4.91 3.54
CA SER A 41 3.28 4.94 2.11
C SER A 41 1.83 5.30 1.79
N ILE A 42 0.88 4.85 2.62
CA ILE A 42 -0.55 5.21 2.47
C ILE A 42 -0.78 6.68 2.80
N GLU A 43 -0.14 7.19 3.86
CA GLU A 43 -0.36 8.56 4.34
C GLU A 43 0.38 9.63 3.52
N ASN A 44 1.62 9.35 3.09
CA ASN A 44 2.54 10.35 2.53
C ASN A 44 2.81 10.22 1.03
N ASN A 45 2.01 9.38 0.34
CA ASN A 45 2.20 8.95 -1.05
C ASN A 45 3.40 8.00 -1.25
N PRO A 46 3.39 7.22 -2.35
CA PRO A 46 4.48 6.30 -2.67
C PRO A 46 5.83 6.99 -2.85
N LEU A 47 6.90 6.20 -2.76
CA LEU A 47 8.27 6.60 -3.10
C LEU A 47 8.32 7.26 -4.48
N VAL A 48 8.92 8.44 -4.53
CA VAL A 48 9.34 9.05 -5.81
C VAL A 48 10.46 8.20 -6.39
N TRP A 49 10.20 7.61 -7.55
CA TRP A 49 11.15 6.70 -8.18
C TRP A 49 12.47 7.42 -8.49
N PRO A 50 13.61 6.95 -7.95
CA PRO A 50 14.88 7.66 -8.08
C PRO A 50 15.43 7.57 -9.51
N THR A 51 16.23 8.57 -9.87
CA THR A 51 16.88 8.68 -11.18
C THR A 51 18.39 8.56 -11.06
N VAL A 52 19.03 8.21 -12.17
CA VAL A 52 20.48 8.19 -12.34
C VAL A 52 20.86 9.08 -13.52
N ALA A 53 21.90 9.90 -13.33
CA ALA A 53 22.50 10.69 -14.39
C ALA A 53 23.53 9.84 -15.15
N LEU A 54 23.43 9.86 -16.47
CA LEU A 54 24.37 9.22 -17.38
C LEU A 54 25.32 10.26 -17.99
N GLU A 55 26.30 9.80 -18.76
CA GLU A 55 27.10 10.67 -19.61
C GLU A 55 26.20 11.40 -20.63
N ASN A 56 26.47 12.68 -20.87
CA ASN A 56 25.71 13.60 -21.74
C ASN A 56 24.41 14.19 -21.16
N ASP A 57 24.34 14.43 -19.84
CA ASP A 57 23.19 15.08 -19.17
C ASP A 57 21.85 14.33 -19.32
N ILE A 58 21.90 13.07 -19.73
CA ILE A 58 20.72 12.22 -19.83
C ILE A 58 20.38 11.70 -18.43
N VAL A 59 19.18 12.02 -17.95
CA VAL A 59 18.63 11.50 -16.70
C VAL A 59 17.61 10.42 -17.04
N ARG A 60 17.78 9.22 -16.46
CA ARG A 60 16.78 8.15 -16.56
C ARG A 60 16.37 7.63 -15.18
N PRO A 61 15.15 7.08 -15.03
CA PRO A 61 14.79 6.28 -13.87
C PRO A 61 15.77 5.13 -13.66
N LYS A 62 16.11 4.86 -12.40
CA LYS A 62 16.84 3.64 -12.03
C LYS A 62 16.00 2.40 -12.36
N THR A 63 16.64 1.29 -12.67
CA THR A 63 16.02 -0.03 -12.60
C THR A 63 15.88 -0.45 -11.14
N TYR A 64 15.04 -1.45 -10.86
CA TYR A 64 14.88 -1.95 -9.49
C TYR A 64 16.22 -2.43 -8.92
N GLU A 65 17.07 -3.05 -9.73
CA GLU A 65 18.36 -3.62 -9.37
C GLU A 65 19.38 -2.56 -8.98
N GLU A 66 19.29 -1.37 -9.61
CA GLU A 66 20.10 -0.17 -9.33
C GLU A 66 19.65 0.57 -8.05
N LEU A 67 18.52 0.19 -7.45
CA LEU A 67 18.06 0.72 -6.18
C LEU A 67 18.90 0.20 -5.01
N PHE A 68 19.11 1.07 -4.01
CA PHE A 68 19.65 0.66 -2.72
C PHE A 68 18.65 -0.25 -1.99
N ASP A 69 19.12 -1.07 -1.06
CA ASP A 69 18.25 -2.01 -0.31
C ASP A 69 17.09 -1.30 0.40
N LYS A 70 17.33 -0.10 0.93
CA LYS A 70 16.28 0.73 1.54
C LYS A 70 15.23 1.23 0.54
N GLU A 71 15.64 1.51 -0.70
CA GLU A 71 14.74 1.98 -1.77
C GLU A 71 13.91 0.81 -2.29
N LYS A 72 14.52 -0.37 -2.46
CA LYS A 72 13.82 -1.63 -2.80
C LYS A 72 12.78 -1.98 -1.76
N LEU A 73 13.18 -1.96 -0.48
CA LEU A 73 12.27 -2.22 0.64
C LEU A 73 11.08 -1.26 0.63
N HIS A 74 11.31 0.03 0.36
CA HIS A 74 10.24 1.02 0.32
C HIS A 74 9.32 0.81 -0.89
N ALA A 75 9.86 0.55 -2.08
CA ALA A 75 9.09 0.24 -3.28
C ALA A 75 8.22 -1.02 -3.10
N ASP A 76 8.75 -2.06 -2.44
CA ASP A 76 7.98 -3.25 -2.11
C ASP A 76 6.85 -2.96 -1.11
N CYS A 77 7.10 -2.06 -0.15
CA CYS A 77 6.07 -1.60 0.79
C CYS A 77 4.99 -0.75 0.11
N ASP A 78 5.34 0.10 -0.84
CA ASP A 78 4.39 0.87 -1.64
C ASP A 78 3.47 -0.04 -2.46
N LEU A 79 4.03 -1.11 -3.03
CA LEU A 79 3.24 -2.12 -3.75
C LEU A 79 2.27 -2.84 -2.80
N LYS A 80 2.73 -3.19 -1.59
CA LYS A 80 1.87 -3.78 -0.55
C LYS A 80 0.77 -2.81 -0.11
N ALA A 81 1.10 -1.54 0.11
CA ALA A 81 0.15 -0.49 0.45
C ALA A 81 -0.95 -0.36 -0.63
N THR A 82 -0.53 -0.29 -1.90
CA THR A 82 -1.44 -0.22 -3.05
C THR A 82 -2.36 -1.44 -3.11
N ASN A 83 -1.82 -2.65 -2.91
CA ASN A 83 -2.62 -3.87 -2.89
C ASN A 83 -3.64 -3.89 -1.74
N ILE A 84 -3.27 -3.43 -0.54
CA ILE A 84 -4.19 -3.34 0.62
C ILE A 84 -5.33 -2.35 0.33
N ILE A 85 -5.03 -1.19 -0.24
CA ILE A 85 -6.05 -0.19 -0.60
C ILE A 85 -7.00 -0.75 -1.67
N LEU A 86 -6.48 -1.41 -2.70
CA LEU A 86 -7.28 -1.91 -3.82
C LEU A 86 -8.11 -3.15 -3.47
N GLN A 87 -7.55 -4.07 -2.70
CA GLN A 87 -8.20 -5.35 -2.37
C GLN A 87 -9.01 -5.28 -1.07
N GLY A 88 -8.77 -4.25 -0.25
CA GLY A 88 -9.34 -4.15 1.09
C GLY A 88 -8.65 -5.10 2.08
N LEU A 89 -9.17 -5.14 3.30
CA LEU A 89 -8.69 -6.09 4.30
C LEU A 89 -9.27 -7.48 4.05
N PRO A 90 -8.55 -8.55 4.45
CA PRO A 90 -9.09 -9.90 4.48
C PRO A 90 -10.40 -9.98 5.29
N SER A 91 -11.33 -10.85 4.87
CA SER A 91 -12.66 -10.96 5.48
C SER A 91 -12.63 -11.44 6.94
N ASP A 92 -11.55 -12.07 7.39
CA ASP A 92 -11.32 -12.55 8.76
C ASP A 92 -10.88 -11.44 9.74
N VAL A 93 -10.65 -10.21 9.24
CA VAL A 93 -10.33 -9.03 10.06
C VAL A 93 -11.60 -8.30 10.52
N TYR A 94 -12.76 -8.59 9.90
CA TYR A 94 -14.06 -7.96 10.21
C TYR A 94 -14.89 -8.77 11.21
#